data_AF-A0A2G1YMI7-F1
#
_entry.id   AF-A0A2G1YMI7-F1
#
_cell.length_a   1.000
_cell.length_b   1.000
_cell.length_c   1.000
_cell.angle_alpha   90.00
_cell.angle_beta   90.00
_cell.angle_gamma   90.00
#
_symmetry.space_group_name_H-M   'P 1'
#
loop_
_entity.id
_entity.type
_entity.pdbx_description
1 polymer ?
#
loop_
_entity_poly.entity_id
_entity_poly.type
_entity_poly.pdbx_seq_one_letter_code
_entity_poly.pdbx_strand_id
1 'polypeptide(L)'
;MSENTTKYIFVTGGVLSSLGIDICSDGVVKNNFYLQEDANGIYNLPINIIPDHEHIIHAERTPEWIEKWQKRYNWSDDFGPDSYYIDEWAELVLKQLKENEAKKKLSVMIIHPITMYLADNFKAVKKILDYIGTRQSVFMSDLTTQERIES
;
A
#
# COMPACT_ATOMS: atom_id res chain seq x y z
N MET A 1 24.30 -1.73 -1.43
CA MET A 1 22.98 -2.40 -1.26
C MET A 1 23.27 -3.71 -0.55
N SER A 2 22.70 -3.93 0.64
CA SER A 2 23.05 -5.07 1.49
C SER A 2 22.50 -6.38 0.92
N GLU A 3 23.33 -7.42 0.92
CA GLU A 3 23.10 -8.76 0.32
C GLU A 3 21.90 -9.55 0.89
N ASN A 4 21.19 -9.03 1.90
CA ASN A 4 20.11 -9.73 2.57
C ASN A 4 18.71 -9.51 1.98
N THR A 5 18.47 -8.42 1.25
CA THR A 5 17.14 -8.13 0.67
C THR A 5 16.84 -9.01 -0.54
N THR A 6 17.89 -9.43 -1.24
CA THR A 6 17.81 -10.21 -2.48
C THR A 6 17.34 -11.66 -2.23
N LYS A 7 17.52 -12.22 -1.03
CA LYS A 7 17.34 -13.67 -0.80
C LYS A 7 15.88 -14.10 -0.55
N TYR A 8 15.01 -13.22 -0.05
CA TYR A 8 13.62 -13.57 0.29
C TYR A 8 12.64 -13.39 -0.88
N ILE A 9 12.91 -12.42 -1.77
CA ILE A 9 12.05 -12.13 -2.93
C ILE A 9 11.97 -13.34 -3.87
N PHE A 10 13.08 -14.05 -4.09
CA PHE A 10 13.09 -15.24 -4.96
C PHE A 10 12.31 -16.43 -4.41
N VAL A 11 12.17 -16.56 -3.08
CA VAL A 11 11.44 -17.71 -2.50
C VAL A 11 9.93 -17.48 -2.60
N THR A 12 9.45 -16.31 -2.18
CA THR A 12 8.02 -16.01 -2.21
C THR A 12 7.50 -15.98 -3.64
N GLY A 13 8.18 -15.29 -4.56
CA GLY A 13 7.75 -15.22 -5.96
C GLY A 13 7.66 -16.58 -6.64
N GLY A 14 8.67 -17.46 -6.43
CA GLY A 14 8.64 -18.82 -6.95
C GLY A 14 7.48 -19.67 -6.39
N VAL A 15 7.17 -19.53 -5.09
CA VAL A 15 6.03 -20.22 -4.48
C VAL A 15 4.71 -19.69 -5.04
N LEU A 16 4.53 -18.37 -5.11
CA LEU A 16 3.31 -17.74 -5.64
C LEU A 16 3.06 -18.16 -7.09
N SER A 17 4.10 -18.11 -7.93
CA SER A 17 4.07 -18.58 -9.31
C SER A 17 3.63 -20.05 -9.41
N SER A 18 4.20 -20.93 -8.58
CA SER A 18 3.83 -22.35 -8.55
C SER A 18 2.37 -22.62 -8.13
N LEU A 19 1.74 -21.66 -7.46
CA LEU A 19 0.34 -21.70 -7.06
C LEU A 19 -0.61 -21.01 -8.06
N GLY A 20 -0.07 -20.49 -9.17
CA GLY A 20 -0.83 -19.78 -10.19
C GLY A 20 -1.27 -18.38 -9.78
N ILE A 21 -0.55 -17.73 -8.87
CA ILE A 21 -0.80 -16.34 -8.48
C ILE A 21 -0.07 -15.43 -9.46
N ASP A 22 -0.82 -14.58 -10.17
CA ASP A 22 -0.28 -13.71 -11.21
C ASP A 22 0.27 -12.39 -10.67
N ILE A 23 -0.31 -11.84 -9.59
CA ILE A 23 0.04 -10.52 -9.05
C ILE A 23 0.26 -10.58 -7.54
N CYS A 24 1.33 -9.97 -7.07
CA CYS A 24 1.62 -9.71 -5.67
C CYS A 24 1.62 -8.20 -5.39
N SER A 25 0.88 -7.76 -4.38
CA SER A 25 0.88 -6.37 -3.91
C SER A 25 1.61 -6.29 -2.58
N ASP A 26 2.91 -6.60 -2.60
CA ASP A 26 3.79 -6.49 -1.45
C ASP A 26 4.68 -5.25 -1.56
N GLY A 27 4.97 -4.63 -0.41
CA GLY A 27 5.78 -3.42 -0.31
C GLY A 27 5.07 -2.11 -0.65
N VAL A 28 5.80 -1.03 -0.41
CA VAL A 28 5.32 0.36 -0.49
C VAL A 28 6.25 1.15 -1.41
N VAL A 29 5.72 1.63 -2.54
CA VAL A 29 6.46 2.43 -3.52
C VAL A 29 5.53 3.52 -4.05
N LYS A 30 5.64 4.72 -3.48
CA LYS A 30 4.80 5.90 -3.75
C LYS A 30 4.70 6.27 -5.22
N ASN A 31 5.77 6.02 -5.98
CA ASN A 31 5.86 6.41 -7.38
C ASN A 31 5.80 5.23 -8.37
N ASN A 32 5.20 4.09 -7.97
CA ASN A 32 4.87 3.02 -8.91
C ASN A 32 3.36 2.95 -9.16
N PHE A 33 2.97 2.94 -10.44
CA PHE A 33 1.58 2.96 -10.89
C PHE A 33 1.29 1.86 -11.92
N TYR A 34 2.24 0.94 -12.12
CA TYR A 34 2.22 -0.08 -13.18
C TYR A 34 2.65 -1.43 -12.61
N LEU A 35 2.25 -2.51 -13.30
CA LEU A 35 2.75 -3.84 -13.01
C LEU A 35 4.25 -3.93 -13.31
N GLN A 36 4.98 -4.60 -12.42
CA GLN A 36 6.41 -4.87 -12.57
C GLN A 36 6.66 -6.38 -12.53
N GLU A 37 6.95 -6.97 -13.68
CA GLU A 37 7.30 -8.39 -13.76
C GLU A 37 8.58 -8.68 -12.97
N ASP A 38 8.57 -9.77 -12.20
CA ASP A 38 9.72 -10.28 -11.46
C ASP A 38 10.41 -11.45 -12.19
N ALA A 39 11.51 -11.93 -11.61
CA ALA A 39 12.26 -13.05 -12.19
C ALA A 39 11.53 -14.40 -12.18
N ASN A 40 10.39 -14.52 -11.50
CA ASN A 40 9.59 -15.73 -11.37
C ASN A 40 8.34 -15.71 -12.28
N GLY A 41 8.19 -14.67 -13.10
CA GLY A 41 7.05 -14.49 -14.01
C GLY A 41 5.75 -14.07 -13.30
N ILE A 42 5.85 -13.49 -12.09
CA ILE A 42 4.70 -12.84 -11.43
C ILE A 42 4.88 -11.32 -11.50
N TYR A 43 3.78 -10.59 -11.40
CA TYR A 43 3.81 -9.13 -11.39
C TYR A 43 3.75 -8.59 -9.96
N ASN A 44 4.53 -7.54 -9.69
CA ASN A 44 4.42 -6.74 -8.48
C ASN A 44 3.65 -5.47 -8.75
N LEU A 45 2.68 -5.16 -7.88
CA LEU A 45 1.93 -3.91 -7.89
C LEU A 45 1.91 -3.34 -6.46
N PRO A 46 2.93 -2.57 -6.05
CA PRO A 46 3.09 -2.13 -4.68
C PRO A 46 2.05 -1.08 -4.29
N ILE A 47 1.86 -0.93 -2.98
CA ILE A 47 1.03 0.12 -2.39
C ILE A 47 1.66 1.49 -2.70
N ASN A 48 0.86 2.41 -3.23
CA ASN A 48 1.31 3.74 -3.66
C ASN A 48 0.51 4.90 -3.07
N ILE A 49 -0.42 4.59 -2.17
CA ILE A 49 -1.08 5.50 -1.24
C ILE A 49 -0.53 5.21 0.16
N ILE A 50 -0.38 6.24 0.99
CA ILE A 50 0.19 6.11 2.34
C ILE A 50 -0.53 4.98 3.12
N PRO A 51 0.20 3.96 3.61
CA PRO A 51 -0.38 2.86 4.38
C PRO A 51 -1.01 3.34 5.69
N ASP A 52 -1.87 2.52 6.28
CA ASP A 52 -2.60 2.87 7.49
C ASP A 52 -1.85 2.48 8.77
N HIS A 53 -1.60 1.18 9.01
CA HIS A 53 -1.13 0.66 10.31
C HIS A 53 0.20 1.28 10.76
N GLU A 54 1.08 1.55 9.81
CA GLU A 54 2.41 2.12 10.03
C GLU A 54 2.37 3.64 10.30
N HIS A 55 1.44 4.36 9.68
CA HIS A 55 1.38 5.83 9.68
C HIS A 55 0.22 6.42 10.47
N ILE A 56 -0.61 5.61 11.11
CA ILE A 56 -1.68 6.09 11.99
C ILE A 56 -1.27 5.91 13.45
N ILE A 57 -1.56 6.91 14.26
CA ILE A 57 -1.55 6.82 15.73
C ILE A 57 -2.84 6.10 16.15
N HIS A 58 -2.73 4.84 16.59
CA HIS A 58 -3.85 4.01 17.04
C HIS A 58 -3.40 3.03 18.13
N ALA A 59 -4.33 2.62 19.00
CA ALA A 59 -4.09 1.61 20.05
C ALA A 59 -2.79 1.86 20.84
N GLU A 60 -1.85 0.89 20.86
CA GLU A 60 -0.57 1.03 21.53
C GLU A 60 0.47 1.92 20.81
N ARG A 61 0.22 2.35 19.56
CA ARG A 61 1.13 3.22 18.80
C ARG A 61 0.92 4.68 19.20
N THR A 62 1.30 5.03 20.42
CA THR A 62 1.33 6.43 20.90
C THR A 62 2.52 7.19 20.31
N PRO A 63 2.52 8.54 20.33
CA PRO A 63 3.66 9.34 19.88
C PRO A 63 5.00 8.94 20.54
N GLU A 64 4.99 8.63 21.84
CA GLU A 64 6.19 8.20 22.57
C GLU A 64 6.66 6.80 22.14
N TRP A 65 5.73 5.91 21.79
CA TRP A 65 6.07 4.60 21.22
C TRP A 65 6.70 4.76 19.85
N ILE A 66 6.13 5.63 19.01
CA ILE A 66 6.61 5.91 17.64
C ILE A 66 8.02 6.49 17.69
N GLU A 67 8.29 7.48 18.54
CA GLU A 67 9.62 8.07 18.71
C GLU A 67 10.67 7.01 19.09
N LYS A 68 10.34 6.13 20.04
CA LYS A 68 11.21 5.02 20.44
C LYS A 68 11.44 4.02 19.32
N TRP A 69 10.39 3.70 18.55
CA TRP A 69 10.44 2.76 17.44
C TRP A 69 11.34 3.30 16.31
N GLN A 70 11.10 4.54 15.89
CA GLN A 70 11.92 5.25 14.90
C GLN A 70 13.39 5.29 15.32
N LYS A 71 13.67 5.65 16.58
CA LYS A 71 15.05 5.70 17.10
C LYS A 71 15.72 4.33 17.15
N ARG A 72 14.97 3.28 17.52
CA ARG A 72 15.51 1.92 17.68
C ARG A 72 15.80 1.25 16.33
N TYR A 73 14.90 1.40 15.37
CA TYR A 73 14.94 0.65 14.11
C TYR A 73 15.32 1.50 12.89
N ASN A 74 15.54 2.81 13.07
CA ASN A 74 15.68 3.77 11.97
C ASN A 74 14.56 3.61 10.94
N TRP A 75 13.33 3.49 11.46
CA TRP A 75 12.15 3.13 10.68
C TRP A 75 11.73 4.28 9.75
N SER A 76 11.53 3.97 8.47
CA SER A 76 10.96 4.84 7.43
C SER A 76 10.55 3.96 6.24
N ASP A 77 9.56 4.39 5.48
CA ASP A 77 9.26 3.85 4.14
C ASP A 77 9.29 4.99 3.08
N ASP A 78 8.70 4.77 1.90
CA ASP A 78 8.66 5.76 0.81
C ASP A 78 7.72 6.96 1.08
N PHE A 79 6.89 6.89 2.12
CA PHE A 79 6.10 8.01 2.65
C PHE A 79 6.79 8.73 3.81
N GLY A 80 7.86 8.16 4.35
CA GLY A 80 8.69 8.75 5.38
C GLY A 80 8.52 8.06 6.74
N PRO A 81 9.10 8.62 7.81
CA PRO A 81 9.04 8.02 9.14
C PRO A 81 7.80 8.44 9.92
N ASP A 82 7.05 9.45 9.48
CA ASP A 82 6.05 10.11 10.32
C ASP A 82 4.76 9.30 10.45
N SER A 83 4.10 9.45 11.60
CA SER A 83 2.75 8.96 11.85
C SER A 83 1.83 10.14 12.21
N TYR A 84 0.55 9.99 11.91
CA TYR A 84 -0.43 11.07 11.94
C TYR A 84 -1.66 10.66 12.76
N TYR A 85 -2.39 11.65 13.27
CA TYR A 85 -3.74 11.38 13.75
C TYR A 85 -4.65 11.02 12.58
N ILE A 86 -5.68 10.22 12.86
CA ILE A 86 -6.55 9.61 11.85
C ILE A 86 -7.18 10.60 10.85
N ASP A 87 -7.59 11.79 11.31
CA ASP A 87 -8.13 12.82 10.41
C ASP A 87 -7.05 13.40 9.49
N GLU A 88 -5.83 13.63 9.99
CA GLU A 88 -4.71 14.13 9.19
C GLU A 88 -4.28 13.10 8.14
N TRP A 89 -4.17 11.83 8.55
CA TRP A 89 -3.89 10.72 7.64
C TRP A 89 -4.95 10.61 6.54
N ALA A 90 -6.24 10.74 6.89
CA ALA A 90 -7.31 10.66 5.90
C ALA A 90 -7.27 11.82 4.90
N GLU A 91 -6.91 13.04 5.32
CA GLU A 91 -6.69 14.16 4.41
C GLU A 91 -5.50 13.91 3.47
N LEU A 92 -4.41 13.30 3.96
CA LEU A 92 -3.28 12.90 3.12
C LEU A 92 -3.70 11.86 2.07
N VAL A 93 -4.45 10.83 2.49
CA VAL A 93 -4.98 9.80 1.56
C VAL A 93 -5.89 10.43 0.52
N LEU A 94 -6.87 11.24 0.92
CA LEU A 94 -7.79 11.91 -0.01
C LEU A 94 -7.05 12.81 -0.99
N LYS A 95 -6.01 13.52 -0.53
CA LYS A 95 -5.16 14.33 -1.38
C LYS A 95 -4.43 13.46 -2.42
N GLN A 96 -3.78 12.38 -1.99
CA GLN A 96 -3.05 11.48 -2.89
C GLN A 96 -3.97 10.82 -3.93
N LEU A 97 -5.15 10.35 -3.51
CA LEU A 97 -6.16 9.79 -4.41
C LEU A 97 -6.61 10.82 -5.46
N LYS A 98 -6.90 12.05 -5.05
CA LYS A 98 -7.29 13.15 -5.97
C LYS A 98 -6.16 13.51 -6.93
N GLU A 99 -4.92 13.55 -6.46
CA GLU A 99 -3.76 13.86 -7.29
C GLU A 99 -3.48 12.76 -8.32
N ASN A 100 -3.59 11.49 -7.93
CA ASN A 100 -3.42 10.36 -8.83
C ASN A 100 -4.54 10.32 -9.87
N GLU A 101 -5.79 10.52 -9.46
CA GLU A 101 -6.95 10.60 -10.35
C GLU A 101 -6.77 11.71 -11.41
N ALA A 102 -6.39 12.92 -10.98
CA ALA A 102 -6.15 14.05 -11.89
C ALA A 102 -5.04 13.76 -12.91
N LYS A 103 -4.11 12.86 -12.58
CA LYS A 103 -2.99 12.42 -13.43
C LYS A 103 -3.28 11.11 -14.16
N LYS A 104 -4.49 10.55 -14.03
CA LYS A 104 -4.87 9.23 -14.58
C LYS A 104 -3.93 8.10 -14.14
N LYS A 105 -3.55 8.10 -12.87
CA LYS A 105 -2.67 7.11 -12.25
C LYS A 105 -3.46 6.14 -11.37
N LEU A 106 -3.14 4.85 -11.48
CA LEU A 106 -3.73 3.81 -10.63
C LEU A 106 -3.33 4.03 -9.17
N SER A 107 -4.31 4.09 -8.27
CA SER A 107 -4.06 4.15 -6.83
C SER A 107 -4.22 2.78 -6.20
N VAL A 108 -3.25 2.37 -5.39
CA VAL A 108 -3.22 1.09 -4.67
C VAL A 108 -3.04 1.40 -3.20
N MET A 109 -4.02 1.00 -2.39
CA MET A 109 -4.13 1.35 -0.98
C MET A 109 -4.45 0.09 -0.18
N ILE A 110 -3.88 0.01 1.03
CA ILE A 110 -4.23 -1.00 2.02
C ILE A 110 -4.99 -0.35 3.19
N ILE A 111 -6.02 -1.03 3.68
CA ILE A 111 -6.77 -0.64 4.86
C ILE A 111 -6.96 -1.88 5.73
N HIS A 112 -6.60 -1.77 7.00
CA HIS A 112 -6.86 -2.74 8.04
C HIS A 112 -8.10 -2.30 8.83
N PRO A 113 -9.21 -3.06 8.79
CA PRO A 113 -10.44 -2.68 9.49
C PRO A 113 -10.24 -2.47 11.00
N ILE A 114 -9.36 -3.23 11.63
CA ILE A 114 -9.07 -3.09 13.07
C ILE A 114 -8.40 -1.75 13.38
N THR A 115 -7.48 -1.27 12.55
CA THR A 115 -6.84 0.04 12.68
C THR A 115 -7.88 1.15 12.58
N MET A 116 -8.77 1.08 11.59
CA MET A 116 -9.84 2.07 11.39
C MET A 116 -10.82 2.12 12.56
N TYR A 117 -11.15 0.95 13.13
CA TYR A 117 -12.01 0.88 14.31
C TYR A 117 -11.34 1.50 15.54
N LEU A 118 -10.09 1.13 15.82
CA LEU A 118 -9.36 1.59 17.01
C LEU A 118 -8.99 3.07 16.94
N ALA A 119 -8.81 3.61 15.73
CA ALA A 119 -8.46 5.02 15.54
C ALA A 119 -9.65 5.97 15.76
N ASP A 120 -10.81 5.70 15.15
CA ASP A 120 -11.99 6.59 15.28
C ASP A 120 -13.36 5.95 15.09
N ASN A 121 -13.45 4.62 15.15
CA ASN A 121 -14.67 3.86 14.85
C ASN A 121 -15.18 4.12 13.41
N PHE A 122 -14.28 4.01 12.44
CA PHE A 122 -14.54 4.07 10.99
C PHE A 122 -15.02 5.43 10.44
N LYS A 123 -14.89 6.53 11.19
CA LYS A 123 -15.40 7.84 10.73
C LYS A 123 -14.58 8.37 9.56
N ALA A 124 -13.26 8.33 9.64
CA ALA A 124 -12.36 8.83 8.61
C ALA A 124 -12.36 7.92 7.38
N VAL A 125 -12.31 6.60 7.56
CA VAL A 125 -12.34 5.66 6.43
C VAL A 125 -13.63 5.79 5.62
N LYS A 126 -14.76 6.12 6.26
CA LYS A 126 -16.00 6.40 5.54
C LYS A 126 -15.83 7.56 4.54
N LYS A 127 -15.14 8.64 4.91
CA LYS A 127 -14.85 9.76 3.99
C LYS A 127 -14.03 9.31 2.78
N ILE A 128 -13.06 8.42 3.00
CA ILE A 128 -12.20 7.85 1.94
C ILE A 128 -13.03 6.95 1.01
N LEU A 129 -13.84 6.05 1.57
CA LEU A 129 -14.71 5.15 0.81
C LEU A 129 -15.78 5.91 0.03
N ASP A 130 -16.36 6.97 0.60
CA ASP A 130 -17.31 7.85 -0.08
C ASP A 130 -16.67 8.50 -1.32
N TYR A 131 -15.39 8.89 -1.25
CA TYR A 131 -14.66 9.38 -2.41
C TYR A 131 -14.40 8.28 -3.45
N ILE A 132 -13.88 7.12 -3.02
CA ILE A 132 -13.56 5.99 -3.91
C ILE A 132 -14.81 5.50 -4.64
N GLY A 133 -15.97 5.47 -3.97
CA GLY A 133 -17.26 5.09 -4.56
C GLY A 133 -17.69 5.98 -5.74
N THR A 134 -17.05 7.12 -5.94
CA THR A 134 -17.28 8.02 -7.10
C THR A 134 -16.25 7.87 -8.22
N ARG A 135 -15.37 6.86 -8.14
CA ARG A 135 -14.28 6.63 -9.10
C ARG A 135 -14.37 5.28 -9.76
N GLN A 136 -13.70 5.15 -10.90
CA GLN A 136 -13.54 3.84 -11.53
C GLN A 136 -12.62 2.99 -10.65
N SER A 137 -13.02 1.74 -10.42
CA SER A 137 -12.21 0.72 -9.77
C SER A 137 -12.07 -0.48 -10.71
N VAL A 138 -11.03 -1.26 -10.50
CA VAL A 138 -10.73 -2.47 -11.28
C VAL A 138 -10.32 -3.57 -10.31
N PHE A 139 -10.69 -4.82 -10.60
CA PHE A 139 -10.14 -5.94 -9.86
C PHE A 139 -8.70 -6.16 -10.28
N MET A 140 -7.81 -6.42 -9.32
CA MET A 140 -6.39 -6.61 -9.60
C MET A 140 -6.16 -7.73 -10.63
N SER A 141 -6.97 -8.81 -10.59
CA SER A 141 -6.94 -9.91 -11.55
C SER A 141 -7.20 -9.49 -13.01
N ASP A 142 -7.89 -8.38 -13.24
CA ASP A 142 -8.21 -7.92 -14.60
C ASP A 142 -7.02 -7.18 -15.26
N LEU A 143 -5.98 -6.85 -14.48
CA LEU A 143 -4.82 -6.10 -14.96
C LEU A 143 -3.88 -6.95 -15.82
N THR A 144 -3.88 -8.27 -15.64
CA THR A 144 -3.05 -9.21 -16.41
C THR A 144 -3.78 -9.85 -17.58
N THR A 145 -5.12 -9.79 -17.60
CA THR A 145 -5.95 -10.39 -18.66
C THR A 145 -5.82 -9.65 -19.98
N GLN A 146 -5.49 -8.36 -19.98
CA GLN A 146 -5.29 -7.59 -21.21
C GLN A 146 -3.98 -7.95 -21.95
N GLU A 147 -2.92 -8.33 -21.22
CA GLU A 147 -1.65 -8.73 -21.85
C GLU A 147 -1.71 -10.17 -22.41
N ARG A 148 -2.46 -11.08 -21.78
CA ARG A 148 -2.58 -12.50 -22.21
C ARG A 148 -3.42 -12.74 -23.45
N ILE A 149 -4.20 -11.76 -23.93
CA ILE A 149 -4.98 -11.89 -25.18
C ILE A 149 -4.14 -11.48 -26.40
N GLU A 150 -3.04 -10.76 -26.19
CA GLU A 150 -2.15 -10.28 -27.26
C GLU A 150 -0.82 -11.07 -27.36
N SER A 151 -0.59 -12.05 -26.49
CA SER A 151 0.53 -13.01 -26.52
C SER A 151 0.14 -14.36 -27.12
#